data_AF-A0A1E9A0Y6-F1
#
_entry.id   AF-A0A1E9A0Y6-F1
#
_cell.length_a   1.000
_cell.length_b   1.000
_cell.length_c   1.000
_cell.angle_alpha   90.00
_cell.angle_beta   90.00
_cell.angle_gamma   90.00
#
_symmetry.space_group_name_H-M   'P 1'
#
loop_
_entity.id
_entity.type
_entity.pdbx_description
1 polymer ?
#
loop_
_entity_poly.entity_id
_entity_poly.type
_entity_poly.pdbx_seq_one_letter_code
_entity_poly.pdbx_strand_id
1 'polypeptide(L)'
;MKKISCLLTLIVLTLLVAGCKNNEPKDLAKFEKHLDQTQQKEAKMKQTLNHLDLKQIDQLKEQQMTDKNKKEFNELQTDINSKLMPQMKAYEKSAKKLPAESSKVKHLKQTYLQGVKQKKQKVKDLKTFVDLCNQSVKANEDILDYTKLFEKKRSLMEENVDKANKHGNKQDVETFTKKVENNNKELKNTAENHINDQNPKKRKKAIEEHIMPLIDKQIKDLNQTTITDSNVNEARKNAIEMYYSLQNYYETRQDTMGITQRLAKIDLQNLPKKGEDLENDDKAFDKELNQLKS
;
A
#
# COMPACT_ATOMS: atom_id res chain seq x y z
N MET A 1 -18.88 68.60 -66.76
CA MET A 1 -19.37 67.24 -66.38
C MET A 1 -18.37 66.66 -65.37
N LYS A 2 -18.73 66.60 -64.08
CA LYS A 2 -18.90 65.36 -63.26
C LYS A 2 -17.59 64.56 -63.08
N LYS A 3 -17.03 64.25 -61.90
CA LYS A 3 -17.55 64.13 -60.52
C LYS A 3 -16.37 63.87 -59.51
N ILE A 4 -16.46 64.47 -58.32
CA ILE A 4 -16.35 63.89 -56.93
C ILE A 4 -15.03 63.16 -56.56
N SER A 5 -14.12 63.69 -55.73
CA SER A 5 -14.10 63.99 -54.27
C SER A 5 -13.69 62.82 -53.34
N CYS A 6 -12.60 63.01 -52.58
CA CYS A 6 -12.30 62.53 -51.19
C CYS A 6 -10.78 62.67 -50.91
N LEU A 7 -10.25 63.78 -50.37
CA LEU A 7 -10.08 64.16 -48.95
C LEU A 7 -9.36 63.15 -48.03
N LEU A 8 -8.06 63.44 -47.77
CA LEU A 8 -7.37 63.67 -46.47
C LEU A 8 -7.50 62.69 -45.29
N THR A 9 -6.34 62.21 -44.80
CA THR A 9 -5.88 62.06 -43.38
C THR A 9 -4.47 61.44 -43.43
N LEU A 10 -3.32 62.03 -43.09
CA LEU A 10 -2.80 62.78 -41.91
C LEU A 10 -2.85 62.01 -40.57
N ILE A 11 -1.64 61.55 -40.15
CA ILE A 11 -1.09 61.36 -38.79
C ILE A 11 -2.00 60.67 -37.77
N VAL A 12 -1.59 59.50 -37.25
CA VAL A 12 -1.30 59.31 -35.81
C VAL A 12 -0.41 58.06 -35.64
N LEU A 13 0.85 58.32 -35.29
CA LEU A 13 1.74 57.39 -34.59
C LEU A 13 1.33 57.41 -33.12
N THR A 14 0.43 56.53 -32.67
CA THR A 14 0.20 56.26 -31.25
C THR A 14 -0.01 54.78 -31.00
N LEU A 15 0.90 54.21 -30.22
CA LEU A 15 0.61 53.31 -29.11
C LEU A 15 -0.36 52.15 -29.41
N LEU A 16 0.12 51.15 -30.14
CA LEU A 16 -0.24 49.76 -29.83
C LEU A 16 0.70 49.21 -28.75
N VAL A 17 0.85 49.97 -27.65
CA VAL A 17 0.93 49.34 -26.34
C VAL A 17 -0.54 49.10 -25.99
N ALA A 18 -1.11 48.01 -26.52
CA ALA A 18 -2.35 47.50 -25.96
C ALA A 18 -2.03 47.25 -24.50
N GLY A 19 -2.43 48.18 -23.63
CA GLY A 19 -2.12 48.14 -22.23
C GLY A 19 -2.53 46.77 -21.70
N CYS A 20 -1.55 46.00 -21.23
CA CYS A 20 -1.74 45.16 -20.07
C CYS A 20 -2.32 46.09 -18.99
N LYS A 21 -3.65 46.28 -18.98
CA LYS A 21 -4.33 47.04 -17.94
C LYS A 21 -3.84 46.42 -16.65
N ASN A 22 -3.20 47.25 -15.82
CA ASN A 22 -2.58 46.97 -14.52
C ASN A 22 -3.58 46.35 -13.53
N ASN A 23 -4.11 45.18 -13.86
CA ASN A 23 -5.04 44.39 -13.08
C ASN A 23 -4.28 43.38 -12.20
N GLU A 24 -2.94 43.32 -12.27
CA GLU A 24 -2.12 42.45 -11.40
C GLU A 24 -2.45 42.66 -9.91
N PRO A 25 -2.53 43.90 -9.37
CA PRO A 25 -2.90 44.09 -7.96
C PRO A 25 -4.31 43.59 -7.64
N LYS A 26 -5.26 43.78 -8.57
CA LYS A 26 -6.66 43.33 -8.40
C LYS A 26 -6.78 41.80 -8.49
N ASP A 27 -6.03 41.18 -9.38
CA ASP A 27 -5.96 39.74 -9.56
C ASP A 27 -5.29 39.08 -8.35
N LEU A 28 -4.19 39.65 -7.86
CA LEU A 28 -3.54 39.20 -6.62
C LEU A 28 -4.48 39.31 -5.42
N ALA A 29 -5.16 40.43 -5.23
CA ALA A 29 -6.15 40.59 -4.16
C ALA A 29 -7.29 39.55 -4.24
N LYS A 30 -7.73 39.21 -5.47
CA LYS A 30 -8.73 38.16 -5.69
C LYS A 30 -8.18 36.77 -5.38
N PHE A 31 -6.92 36.50 -5.75
CA PHE A 31 -6.20 35.27 -5.41
C PHE A 31 -6.13 35.09 -3.89
N GLU A 32 -5.64 36.10 -3.17
CA GLU A 32 -5.49 36.08 -1.71
C GLU A 32 -6.81 35.82 -0.99
N LYS A 33 -7.89 36.52 -1.39
CA LYS A 33 -9.23 36.29 -0.80
C LYS A 33 -9.70 34.83 -0.91
N HIS A 34 -9.33 34.12 -1.98
CA HIS A 34 -9.68 32.70 -2.15
C HIS A 34 -8.62 31.76 -1.53
N LEU A 35 -7.39 32.25 -1.34
CA LEU A 35 -6.31 31.55 -0.68
C LEU A 35 -6.67 31.29 0.78
N ASP A 36 -7.23 32.26 1.50
CA ASP A 36 -7.64 32.09 2.92
C ASP A 36 -8.56 30.87 3.11
N GLN A 37 -9.57 30.72 2.25
CA GLN A 37 -10.50 29.59 2.27
C GLN A 37 -9.83 28.25 1.92
N THR A 38 -8.72 28.30 1.21
CA THR A 38 -7.91 27.12 0.85
C THR A 38 -6.96 26.77 1.99
N GLN A 39 -6.32 27.76 2.62
CA GLN A 39 -5.48 27.60 3.80
C GLN A 39 -6.27 27.12 5.02
N GLN A 40 -7.54 27.51 5.19
CA GLN A 40 -8.40 26.92 6.23
C GLN A 40 -8.61 25.40 6.03
N LYS A 41 -8.75 24.94 4.79
CA LYS A 41 -8.84 23.50 4.49
C LYS A 41 -7.52 22.79 4.72
N GLU A 42 -6.41 23.46 4.43
CA GLU A 42 -5.07 22.99 4.75
C GLU A 42 -4.87 22.84 6.26
N ALA A 43 -5.22 23.87 7.04
CA ALA A 43 -5.14 23.87 8.50
C ALA A 43 -5.95 22.73 9.09
N LYS A 44 -7.17 22.47 8.58
CA LYS A 44 -7.98 21.32 8.99
C LYS A 44 -7.30 19.97 8.70
N MET A 45 -6.66 19.84 7.53
CA MET A 45 -5.88 18.66 7.17
C MET A 45 -4.67 18.47 8.09
N LYS A 46 -3.88 19.52 8.33
CA LYS A 46 -2.74 19.54 9.26
C LYS A 46 -3.19 19.21 10.69
N GLN A 47 -4.30 19.76 11.14
CA GLN A 47 -4.89 19.46 12.44
C GLN A 47 -5.27 17.98 12.52
N THR A 48 -5.92 17.42 11.51
CA THR A 48 -6.27 15.99 11.53
C THR A 48 -5.03 15.11 11.57
N LEU A 49 -3.96 15.47 10.85
CA LEU A 49 -2.67 14.79 10.95
C LEU A 49 -2.10 14.86 12.39
N ASN A 50 -2.16 16.02 13.05
CA ASN A 50 -1.70 16.17 14.44
C ASN A 50 -2.48 15.31 15.46
N HIS A 51 -3.71 14.92 15.15
CA HIS A 51 -4.53 14.06 16.01
C HIS A 51 -4.31 12.56 15.75
N LEU A 52 -3.56 12.18 14.70
CA LEU A 52 -3.20 10.80 14.49
C LEU A 52 -2.13 10.40 15.52
N ASP A 53 -2.33 9.26 16.19
CA ASP A 53 -1.29 8.70 17.06
C ASP A 53 -0.21 8.03 16.23
N LEU A 54 0.77 8.82 15.80
CA LEU A 54 1.91 8.38 14.99
C LEU A 54 3.16 8.07 15.84
N LYS A 55 3.07 8.20 17.18
CA LYS A 55 4.23 8.07 18.09
C LYS A 55 4.84 6.67 18.08
N GLN A 56 4.05 5.67 17.73
CA GLN A 56 4.50 4.28 17.72
C GLN A 56 5.12 3.86 16.38
N ILE A 57 5.04 4.67 15.31
CA ILE A 57 5.52 4.29 13.96
C ILE A 57 6.99 3.83 13.97
N ASP A 58 7.85 4.51 14.73
CA ASP A 58 9.28 4.18 14.81
C ASP A 58 9.53 2.90 15.63
N GLN A 59 8.73 2.62 16.67
CA GLN A 59 8.86 1.45 17.54
C GLN A 59 8.36 0.16 16.86
N LEU A 60 7.53 0.29 15.84
CA LEU A 60 6.80 -0.81 15.21
C LEU A 60 7.58 -1.47 14.06
N LYS A 61 8.76 -0.97 13.70
CA LYS A 61 9.69 -1.63 12.76
C LYS A 61 10.41 -2.83 13.38
N GLU A 62 10.58 -2.83 14.70
CA GLU A 62 11.51 -3.72 15.41
C GLU A 62 10.83 -4.86 16.20
N GLN A 63 9.53 -4.79 16.43
CA GLN A 63 8.83 -5.76 17.28
C GLN A 63 8.09 -6.84 16.49
N GLN A 64 8.09 -8.06 17.04
CA GLN A 64 7.13 -9.10 16.64
C GLN A 64 5.70 -8.60 16.86
N MET A 65 4.85 -8.71 15.84
CA MET A 65 3.50 -8.13 15.86
C MET A 65 2.63 -8.80 16.92
N THR A 66 2.06 -8.01 17.83
CA THR A 66 1.09 -8.47 18.87
C THR A 66 -0.34 -8.04 18.52
N ASP A 67 -1.35 -8.61 19.19
CA ASP A 67 -2.78 -8.21 19.06
C ASP A 67 -3.00 -6.73 19.35
N LYS A 68 -2.19 -6.13 20.23
CA LYS A 68 -2.23 -4.70 20.54
C LYS A 68 -1.85 -3.86 19.32
N ASN A 69 -0.74 -4.23 18.66
CA ASN A 69 -0.26 -3.52 17.46
C ASN A 69 -1.32 -3.54 16.34
N LYS A 70 -2.10 -4.63 16.23
CA LYS A 70 -3.18 -4.75 15.23
C LYS A 70 -4.29 -3.72 15.41
N LYS A 71 -4.80 -3.55 16.63
CA LYS A 71 -5.88 -2.60 16.89
C LYS A 71 -5.45 -1.18 16.57
N GLU A 72 -4.27 -0.79 17.03
CA GLU A 72 -3.70 0.54 16.82
C GLU A 72 -3.49 0.83 15.32
N PHE A 73 -2.94 -0.10 14.54
CA PHE A 73 -2.77 0.11 13.10
C PHE A 73 -4.09 0.13 12.32
N ASN A 74 -5.10 -0.65 12.73
CA ASN A 74 -6.42 -0.62 12.08
C ASN A 74 -7.13 0.71 12.34
N GLU A 75 -7.06 1.24 13.56
CA GLU A 75 -7.58 2.56 13.92
C GLU A 75 -6.85 3.65 13.13
N LEU A 76 -5.52 3.59 13.07
CA LEU A 76 -4.72 4.55 12.31
C LEU A 76 -5.04 4.52 10.81
N GLN A 77 -5.14 3.33 10.21
CA GLN A 77 -5.54 3.19 8.80
C GLN A 77 -6.94 3.74 8.55
N THR A 78 -7.88 3.47 9.46
CA THR A 78 -9.25 3.97 9.38
C THR A 78 -9.26 5.48 9.42
N ASP A 79 -8.53 6.11 10.33
CA ASP A 79 -8.46 7.56 10.45
C ASP A 79 -7.77 8.21 9.26
N ILE A 80 -6.69 7.62 8.73
CA ILE A 80 -6.06 8.12 7.51
C ILE A 80 -7.05 8.05 6.33
N ASN A 81 -7.73 6.92 6.14
CA ASN A 81 -8.61 6.69 4.99
C ASN A 81 -9.91 7.51 5.07
N SER A 82 -10.51 7.62 6.25
CA SER A 82 -11.82 8.24 6.46
C SER A 82 -11.75 9.73 6.81
N LYS A 83 -10.64 10.21 7.40
CA LYS A 83 -10.50 11.60 7.84
C LYS A 83 -9.41 12.34 7.05
N LEU A 84 -8.16 11.89 7.11
CA LEU A 84 -7.03 12.65 6.55
C LEU A 84 -7.06 12.74 5.02
N MET A 85 -7.23 11.60 4.34
CA MET A 85 -7.25 11.54 2.86
C MET A 85 -8.39 12.37 2.24
N PRO A 86 -9.63 12.34 2.75
CA PRO A 86 -10.69 13.23 2.28
C PRO A 86 -10.39 14.70 2.47
N GLN A 87 -9.80 15.10 3.60
CA GLN A 87 -9.43 16.49 3.83
C GLN A 87 -8.29 16.96 2.91
N MET A 88 -7.29 16.11 2.67
CA MET A 88 -6.25 16.37 1.67
C MET A 88 -6.85 16.54 0.26
N LYS A 89 -7.83 15.71 -0.13
CA LYS A 89 -8.56 15.86 -1.40
C LYS A 89 -9.35 17.17 -1.46
N ALA A 90 -10.00 17.56 -0.38
CA ALA A 90 -10.77 18.80 -0.30
C ALA A 90 -9.86 20.04 -0.42
N TYR A 91 -8.71 20.02 0.26
CA TYR A 91 -7.66 21.03 0.16
C TYR A 91 -7.13 21.15 -1.27
N GLU A 92 -6.71 20.04 -1.89
CA GLU A 92 -6.21 20.02 -3.28
C GLU A 92 -7.26 20.56 -4.28
N LYS A 93 -8.53 20.16 -4.12
CA LYS A 93 -9.62 20.64 -4.98
C LYS A 93 -9.83 22.14 -4.84
N SER A 94 -9.67 22.69 -3.64
CA SER A 94 -9.74 24.14 -3.38
C SER A 94 -8.56 24.87 -4.02
N ALA A 95 -7.34 24.39 -3.83
CA ALA A 95 -6.13 24.98 -4.41
C ALA A 95 -6.18 25.06 -5.95
N LYS A 96 -6.68 24.01 -6.61
CA LYS A 96 -6.84 24.00 -8.09
C LYS A 96 -7.81 25.07 -8.58
N LYS A 97 -8.77 25.48 -7.76
CA LYS A 97 -9.80 26.49 -8.08
C LYS A 97 -9.39 27.93 -7.79
N LEU A 98 -8.18 28.18 -7.26
CA LEU A 98 -7.72 29.55 -7.03
C LEU A 98 -7.74 30.36 -8.34
N PRO A 99 -8.27 31.60 -8.33
CA PRO A 99 -8.33 32.44 -9.52
C PRO A 99 -6.93 32.92 -9.88
N ALA A 100 -6.58 32.96 -11.16
CA ALA A 100 -5.28 33.46 -11.61
C ALA A 100 -5.38 33.91 -13.07
N GLU A 101 -5.50 35.21 -13.32
CA GLU A 101 -5.72 35.77 -14.65
C GLU A 101 -4.42 36.28 -15.28
N SER A 102 -3.65 37.04 -14.50
CA SER A 102 -2.37 37.65 -14.89
C SER A 102 -1.24 36.63 -14.90
N SER A 103 -0.17 36.93 -15.66
CA SER A 103 0.98 36.02 -15.79
C SER A 103 1.67 35.75 -14.45
N LYS A 104 1.87 36.78 -13.63
CA LYS A 104 2.52 36.65 -12.32
C LYS A 104 1.69 35.82 -11.34
N VAL A 105 0.37 36.06 -11.26
CA VAL A 105 -0.51 35.29 -10.36
C VAL A 105 -0.69 33.84 -10.85
N LYS A 106 -0.63 33.59 -12.16
CA LYS A 106 -0.57 32.22 -12.71
C LYS A 106 0.69 31.48 -12.27
N HIS A 107 1.85 32.15 -12.30
CA HIS A 107 3.10 31.58 -11.81
C HIS A 107 3.01 31.28 -10.30
N LEU A 108 2.56 32.25 -9.50
CA LEU A 108 2.32 32.08 -8.07
C LEU A 108 1.41 30.88 -7.75
N LYS A 109 0.30 30.74 -8.51
CA LYS A 109 -0.62 29.60 -8.37
C LYS A 109 0.09 28.27 -8.69
N GLN A 110 0.95 28.23 -9.71
CA GLN A 110 1.71 27.02 -10.05
C GLN A 110 2.67 26.64 -8.91
N THR A 111 3.38 27.61 -8.34
CA THR A 111 4.25 27.41 -7.17
C THR A 111 3.46 26.86 -5.98
N TYR A 112 2.29 27.43 -5.69
CA TYR A 112 1.40 26.91 -4.64
C TYR A 112 0.94 25.47 -4.89
N LEU A 113 0.52 25.17 -6.13
CA LEU A 113 0.07 23.83 -6.51
C LEU A 113 1.19 22.79 -6.44
N GLN A 114 2.45 23.19 -6.63
CA GLN A 114 3.60 22.31 -6.45
C GLN A 114 3.78 21.92 -4.97
N GLY A 115 3.66 22.87 -4.04
CA GLY A 115 3.65 22.59 -2.60
C GLY A 115 2.49 21.68 -2.20
N VAL A 116 1.27 21.95 -2.68
CA VAL A 116 0.09 21.09 -2.49
C VAL A 116 0.35 19.66 -2.97
N LYS A 117 1.02 19.49 -4.12
CA LYS A 117 1.38 18.18 -4.68
C LYS A 117 2.38 17.45 -3.80
N GLN A 118 3.39 18.13 -3.27
CA GLN A 118 4.38 17.54 -2.36
C GLN A 118 3.72 17.06 -1.06
N LYS A 119 2.89 17.90 -0.43
CA LYS A 119 2.10 17.51 0.76
C LYS A 119 1.21 16.31 0.50
N LYS A 120 0.52 16.28 -0.64
CA LYS A 120 -0.30 15.14 -1.06
C LYS A 120 0.51 13.85 -1.13
N GLN A 121 1.73 13.94 -1.67
CA GLN A 121 2.61 12.78 -1.81
C GLN A 121 3.04 12.28 -0.43
N LYS A 122 3.51 13.16 0.46
CA LYS A 122 3.86 12.81 1.85
C LYS A 122 2.71 12.13 2.61
N VAL A 123 1.49 12.66 2.49
CA VAL A 123 0.29 12.04 3.11
C VAL A 123 -0.02 10.66 2.51
N LYS A 124 0.18 10.47 1.19
CA LYS A 124 0.04 9.15 0.54
C LYS A 124 1.13 8.18 0.97
N ASP A 125 2.34 8.66 1.18
CA ASP A 125 3.46 7.82 1.64
C ASP A 125 3.19 7.32 3.07
N LEU A 126 2.69 8.20 3.95
CA LEU A 126 2.20 7.82 5.29
C LEU A 126 1.09 6.75 5.20
N LYS A 127 0.09 6.97 4.34
CA LYS A 127 -0.98 5.98 4.12
C LYS A 127 -0.41 4.64 3.65
N THR A 128 0.49 4.66 2.68
CA THR A 128 1.11 3.45 2.10
C THR A 128 1.89 2.69 3.17
N PHE A 129 2.63 3.40 4.02
CA PHE A 129 3.34 2.82 5.15
C PHE A 129 2.38 2.09 6.10
N VAL A 130 1.33 2.78 6.57
CA VAL A 130 0.35 2.18 7.50
C VAL A 130 -0.40 1.00 6.87
N ASP A 131 -0.77 1.09 5.59
CA ASP A 131 -1.39 -0.02 4.87
C ASP A 131 -0.49 -1.25 4.81
N LEU A 132 0.82 -1.05 4.58
CA LEU A 132 1.80 -2.13 4.55
C LEU A 132 2.01 -2.76 5.92
N CYS A 133 2.03 -1.97 6.99
CA CYS A 133 2.08 -2.48 8.36
C CYS A 133 0.88 -3.38 8.65
N ASN A 134 -0.34 -2.95 8.32
CA ASN A 134 -1.55 -3.77 8.48
C ASN A 134 -1.53 -5.05 7.63
N GLN A 135 -1.06 -4.96 6.39
CA GLN A 135 -0.87 -6.16 5.55
C GLN A 135 0.12 -7.13 6.19
N SER A 136 1.21 -6.63 6.79
CA SER A 136 2.17 -7.46 7.51
C SER A 136 1.58 -8.12 8.75
N VAL A 137 0.73 -7.41 9.52
CA VAL A 137 -0.02 -8.00 10.65
C VAL A 137 -0.86 -9.16 10.15
N LYS A 138 -1.71 -8.89 9.14
CA LYS A 138 -2.68 -9.85 8.64
C LYS A 138 -1.99 -11.10 8.08
N ALA A 139 -0.92 -10.93 7.30
CA ALA A 139 -0.16 -12.05 6.77
C ALA A 139 0.43 -12.94 7.88
N ASN A 140 0.90 -12.35 8.99
CA ASN A 140 1.39 -13.14 10.13
C ASN A 140 0.27 -13.90 10.84
N GLU A 141 -0.92 -13.32 10.98
CA GLU A 141 -2.09 -14.02 11.52
C GLU A 141 -2.50 -15.18 10.63
N ASP A 142 -2.56 -14.95 9.32
CA ASP A 142 -2.93 -15.97 8.34
C ASP A 142 -1.92 -17.14 8.39
N ILE A 143 -0.62 -16.85 8.47
CA ILE A 143 0.43 -17.87 8.67
C ILE A 143 0.19 -18.71 9.93
N LEU A 144 -0.16 -18.07 11.05
CA LEU A 144 -0.45 -18.78 12.31
C LEU A 144 -1.71 -19.65 12.16
N ASP A 145 -2.74 -19.15 11.52
CA ASP A 145 -4.00 -19.89 11.33
C ASP A 145 -3.83 -21.06 10.36
N TYR A 146 -3.06 -20.91 9.28
CA TYR A 146 -2.68 -22.04 8.42
C TYR A 146 -1.84 -23.08 9.16
N THR A 147 -0.95 -22.65 10.06
CA THR A 147 -0.16 -23.57 10.90
C THR A 147 -1.08 -24.35 11.85
N LYS A 148 -2.04 -23.68 12.53
CA LYS A 148 -3.02 -24.36 13.38
C LYS A 148 -3.89 -25.34 12.59
N LEU A 149 -4.32 -24.96 11.37
CA LEU A 149 -5.11 -25.81 10.50
C LEU A 149 -4.31 -27.05 10.08
N PHE A 150 -3.05 -26.86 9.67
CA PHE A 150 -2.13 -27.94 9.35
C PHE A 150 -2.01 -28.93 10.52
N GLU A 151 -1.73 -28.45 11.73
CA GLU A 151 -1.59 -29.30 12.91
C GLU A 151 -2.89 -30.04 13.25
N LYS A 152 -4.04 -29.36 13.19
CA LYS A 152 -5.34 -29.99 13.39
C LYS A 152 -5.58 -31.13 12.39
N LYS A 153 -5.26 -30.91 11.12
CA LYS A 153 -5.45 -31.91 10.06
C LYS A 153 -4.45 -33.05 10.17
N ARG A 154 -3.21 -32.76 10.60
CA ARG A 154 -2.21 -33.78 10.96
C ARG A 154 -2.73 -34.71 12.05
N SER A 155 -3.23 -34.16 13.15
CA SER A 155 -3.75 -34.98 14.25
C SER A 155 -4.94 -35.84 13.82
N LEU A 156 -5.87 -35.32 13.02
CA LEU A 156 -7.00 -36.10 12.50
C LEU A 156 -6.55 -37.18 11.51
N MET A 157 -5.51 -36.91 10.72
CA MET A 157 -4.92 -37.89 9.81
C MET A 157 -4.29 -39.04 10.59
N GLU A 158 -3.47 -38.74 11.60
CA GLU A 158 -2.84 -39.71 12.50
C GLU A 158 -3.88 -40.56 13.23
N GLU A 159 -4.94 -39.95 13.79
CA GLU A 159 -6.03 -40.67 14.47
C GLU A 159 -6.73 -41.68 13.55
N ASN A 160 -6.96 -41.31 12.29
CA ASN A 160 -7.62 -42.20 11.32
C ASN A 160 -6.70 -43.34 10.85
N VAL A 161 -5.39 -43.10 10.71
CA VAL A 161 -4.40 -44.15 10.48
C VAL A 161 -4.38 -45.15 11.63
N ASP A 162 -4.41 -44.67 12.87
CA ASP A 162 -4.44 -45.53 14.06
C ASP A 162 -5.70 -46.39 14.13
N LYS A 163 -6.86 -45.84 13.77
CA LYS A 163 -8.12 -46.59 13.68
C LYS A 163 -8.04 -47.69 12.62
N ALA A 164 -7.54 -47.38 11.42
CA ALA A 164 -7.37 -48.36 10.35
C ALA A 164 -6.41 -49.50 10.76
N ASN A 165 -5.29 -49.16 11.40
CA ASN A 165 -4.32 -50.13 11.91
C ASN A 165 -4.97 -51.10 12.92
N LYS A 166 -5.81 -50.60 13.82
CA LYS A 166 -6.54 -51.44 14.80
C LYS A 166 -7.56 -52.38 14.16
N HIS A 167 -8.15 -52.00 13.01
CA HIS A 167 -9.09 -52.83 12.26
C HIS A 167 -8.42 -53.82 11.30
N GLY A 168 -7.08 -53.86 11.26
CA GLY A 168 -6.33 -54.92 10.57
C GLY A 168 -6.07 -54.70 9.08
N ASN A 169 -6.42 -53.54 8.50
CA ASN A 169 -6.10 -53.24 7.10
C ASN A 169 -4.67 -52.68 6.94
N LYS A 170 -3.69 -53.58 6.99
CA LYS A 170 -2.26 -53.22 6.98
C LYS A 170 -1.77 -52.67 5.63
N GLN A 171 -2.34 -53.12 4.51
CA GLN A 171 -1.85 -52.76 3.18
C GLN A 171 -2.18 -51.31 2.81
N ASP A 172 -3.43 -50.87 3.03
CA ASP A 172 -3.84 -49.50 2.73
C ASP A 172 -3.11 -48.51 3.66
N VAL A 173 -2.93 -48.88 4.93
CA VAL A 173 -2.15 -48.08 5.89
C VAL A 173 -0.69 -47.95 5.46
N GLU A 174 -0.01 -49.05 5.16
CA GLU A 174 1.40 -49.01 4.74
C GLU A 174 1.58 -48.19 3.47
N THR A 175 0.70 -48.38 2.49
CA THR A 175 0.73 -47.65 1.21
C THR A 175 0.57 -46.14 1.44
N PHE A 176 -0.41 -45.75 2.25
CA PHE A 176 -0.69 -44.35 2.54
C PHE A 176 0.43 -43.69 3.36
N THR A 177 0.83 -44.31 4.47
CA THR A 177 1.86 -43.76 5.36
C THR A 177 3.18 -43.57 4.64
N LYS A 178 3.61 -44.55 3.82
CA LYS A 178 4.84 -44.45 3.03
C LYS A 178 4.80 -43.28 2.04
N LYS A 179 3.65 -43.00 1.43
CA LYS A 179 3.48 -41.83 0.54
C LYS A 179 3.64 -40.53 1.32
N VAL A 180 2.96 -40.38 2.46
CA VAL A 180 3.03 -39.16 3.29
C VAL A 180 4.46 -38.94 3.83
N GLU A 181 5.13 -39.98 4.29
CA GLU A 181 6.52 -39.92 4.75
C GLU A 181 7.49 -39.49 3.64
N ASN A 182 7.36 -40.08 2.44
CA ASN A 182 8.15 -39.70 1.28
C ASN A 182 7.89 -38.24 0.89
N ASN A 183 6.62 -37.82 0.86
CA ASN A 183 6.25 -36.44 0.56
C ASN A 183 6.89 -35.46 1.54
N ASN A 184 6.83 -35.76 2.84
CA ASN A 184 7.45 -34.94 3.88
C ASN A 184 8.97 -34.85 3.73
N LYS A 185 9.63 -35.97 3.41
CA LYS A 185 11.07 -36.01 3.15
C LYS A 185 11.45 -35.17 1.93
N GLU A 186 10.70 -35.30 0.83
CA GLU A 186 10.93 -34.51 -0.39
C GLU A 186 10.74 -33.01 -0.14
N LEU A 187 9.67 -32.62 0.57
CA LEU A 187 9.43 -31.22 0.93
C LEU A 187 10.53 -30.65 1.80
N LYS A 188 10.94 -31.38 2.84
CA LYS A 188 12.04 -30.98 3.73
C LYS A 188 13.33 -30.74 2.94
N ASN A 189 13.74 -31.72 2.13
CA ASN A 189 14.95 -31.61 1.32
C ASN A 189 14.87 -30.44 0.32
N THR A 190 13.72 -30.26 -0.33
CA THR A 190 13.51 -29.16 -1.29
C THR A 190 13.59 -27.80 -0.58
N ALA A 191 12.97 -27.68 0.59
CA ALA A 191 13.03 -26.46 1.40
C ALA A 191 14.48 -26.14 1.84
N GLU A 192 15.20 -27.13 2.36
CA GLU A 192 16.59 -26.98 2.80
C GLU A 192 17.53 -26.57 1.66
N ASN A 193 17.33 -27.11 0.46
CA ASN A 193 18.17 -26.83 -0.70
C ASN A 193 17.90 -25.48 -1.35
N HIS A 194 16.65 -24.98 -1.30
CA HIS A 194 16.24 -23.84 -2.13
C HIS A 194 15.79 -22.60 -1.36
N ILE A 195 15.39 -22.70 -0.08
CA ILE A 195 14.81 -21.58 0.68
C ILE A 195 15.84 -20.86 1.57
N ASN A 196 17.00 -21.45 1.83
CA ASN A 196 18.01 -20.89 2.74
C ASN A 196 18.83 -19.70 2.18
N ASP A 197 18.51 -19.17 1.00
CA ASP A 197 19.20 -18.01 0.42
C ASP A 197 18.83 -16.71 1.16
N GLN A 198 19.80 -15.84 1.44
CA GLN A 198 19.58 -14.57 2.14
C GLN A 198 18.78 -13.54 1.29
N ASN A 199 18.76 -13.69 -0.03
CA ASN A 199 18.05 -12.82 -0.95
C ASN A 199 16.55 -13.16 -1.02
N PRO A 200 15.64 -12.26 -0.59
CA PRO A 200 14.21 -12.54 -0.61
C PRO A 200 13.64 -12.78 -2.01
N LYS A 201 14.23 -12.21 -3.06
CA LYS A 201 13.78 -12.48 -4.45
C LYS A 201 14.07 -13.91 -4.87
N LYS A 202 15.24 -14.44 -4.50
CA LYS A 202 15.61 -15.83 -4.79
C LYS A 202 14.75 -16.81 -3.99
N ARG A 203 14.49 -16.52 -2.71
CA ARG A 203 13.55 -17.31 -1.89
C ARG A 203 12.15 -17.33 -2.48
N LYS A 204 11.63 -16.18 -2.91
CA LYS A 204 10.32 -16.10 -3.59
C LYS A 204 10.28 -16.98 -4.83
N LYS A 205 11.31 -16.90 -5.68
CA LYS A 205 11.46 -17.72 -6.89
C LYS A 205 11.55 -19.21 -6.57
N ALA A 206 12.29 -19.60 -5.53
CA ALA A 206 12.38 -20.97 -5.07
C ALA A 206 11.03 -21.54 -4.61
N ILE A 207 10.21 -20.73 -3.93
CA ILE A 207 8.86 -21.15 -3.53
C ILE A 207 7.99 -21.40 -4.78
N GLU A 208 8.00 -20.47 -5.74
CA GLU A 208 7.28 -20.55 -7.02
C GLU A 208 7.70 -21.76 -7.88
N GLU A 209 9.00 -22.02 -7.99
CA GLU A 209 9.54 -22.98 -8.96
C GLU A 209 9.76 -24.39 -8.40
N HIS A 210 9.91 -24.53 -7.08
CA HIS A 210 10.26 -25.81 -6.46
C HIS A 210 9.24 -26.28 -5.43
N ILE A 211 8.79 -25.39 -4.53
CA ILE A 211 7.95 -25.79 -3.41
C ILE A 211 6.49 -25.97 -3.83
N MET A 212 5.88 -24.93 -4.43
CA MET A 212 4.48 -24.98 -4.83
C MET A 212 4.19 -26.12 -5.83
N PRO A 213 5.01 -26.32 -6.89
CA PRO A 213 4.79 -27.43 -7.82
C PRO A 213 4.95 -28.81 -7.17
N LEU A 214 5.84 -28.94 -6.18
CA LEU A 214 6.00 -30.18 -5.43
C LEU A 214 4.75 -30.48 -4.59
N ILE A 215 4.22 -29.48 -3.90
CA ILE A 215 2.98 -29.64 -3.12
C ILE A 215 1.80 -30.01 -4.04
N ASP A 216 1.65 -29.34 -5.19
CA ASP A 216 0.63 -29.67 -6.19
C ASP A 216 0.73 -31.13 -6.67
N LYS A 217 1.95 -31.57 -6.97
CA LYS A 217 2.22 -32.95 -7.37
C LYS A 217 1.82 -33.94 -6.27
N GLN A 218 2.12 -33.63 -5.01
CA GLN A 218 1.81 -34.49 -3.86
C GLN A 218 0.30 -34.56 -3.59
N ILE A 219 -0.42 -33.44 -3.70
CA ILE A 219 -1.89 -33.41 -3.63
C ILE A 219 -2.50 -34.28 -4.72
N LYS A 220 -2.00 -34.17 -5.96
CA LYS A 220 -2.48 -34.96 -7.10
C LYS A 220 -2.22 -36.46 -6.89
N ASP A 221 -1.01 -36.83 -6.47
CA ASP A 221 -0.64 -38.23 -6.21
C ASP A 221 -1.49 -38.85 -5.11
N LEU A 222 -1.75 -38.13 -4.01
CA LEU A 222 -2.65 -38.59 -2.96
C LEU A 222 -4.07 -38.79 -3.48
N ASN A 223 -4.62 -37.82 -4.21
CA ASN A 223 -5.96 -37.94 -4.82
C ASN A 223 -6.10 -39.18 -5.73
N GLN A 224 -5.04 -39.52 -6.46
CA GLN A 224 -4.99 -40.68 -7.36
C GLN A 224 -4.70 -42.01 -6.67
N THR A 225 -4.36 -42.00 -5.38
CA THR A 225 -4.05 -43.22 -4.63
C THR A 225 -5.33 -44.01 -4.36
N THR A 226 -5.40 -45.24 -4.85
CA THR A 226 -6.50 -46.16 -4.58
C THR A 226 -6.46 -46.62 -3.12
N ILE A 227 -7.53 -46.36 -2.38
CA ILE A 227 -7.69 -46.73 -0.96
C ILE A 227 -9.09 -47.31 -0.79
N THR A 228 -9.18 -48.47 -0.16
CA THR A 228 -10.45 -49.19 0.07
C THR A 228 -10.96 -49.00 1.49
N ASP A 229 -10.05 -48.86 2.47
CA ASP A 229 -10.41 -48.59 3.86
C ASP A 229 -11.01 -47.19 4.04
N SER A 230 -12.15 -47.10 4.73
CA SER A 230 -12.81 -45.83 4.98
C SER A 230 -11.99 -44.90 5.89
N ASN A 231 -11.32 -45.43 6.92
CA ASN A 231 -10.51 -44.62 7.83
C ASN A 231 -9.25 -44.13 7.12
N VAL A 232 -8.56 -44.98 6.34
CA VAL A 232 -7.40 -44.53 5.55
C VAL A 232 -7.83 -43.51 4.49
N ASN A 233 -9.03 -43.64 3.92
CA ASN A 233 -9.55 -42.62 3.01
C ASN A 233 -9.81 -41.27 3.69
N GLU A 234 -10.32 -41.26 4.92
CA GLU A 234 -10.44 -40.03 5.72
C GLU A 234 -9.06 -39.47 6.11
N ALA A 235 -8.09 -40.33 6.44
CA ALA A 235 -6.70 -39.91 6.67
C ALA A 235 -6.11 -39.23 5.44
N ARG A 236 -6.36 -39.78 4.25
CA ARG A 236 -5.96 -39.19 2.96
C ARG A 236 -6.58 -37.81 2.73
N LYS A 237 -7.88 -37.64 2.97
CA LYS A 237 -8.54 -36.33 2.85
C LYS A 237 -7.90 -35.30 3.78
N ASN A 238 -7.65 -35.68 5.04
CA ASN A 238 -6.98 -34.81 6.00
C ASN A 238 -5.55 -34.46 5.57
N ALA A 239 -4.78 -35.41 5.02
CA ALA A 239 -3.45 -35.12 4.46
C ALA A 239 -3.51 -34.14 3.29
N ILE A 240 -4.48 -34.29 2.37
CA ILE A 240 -4.67 -33.33 1.27
C ILE A 240 -4.97 -31.92 1.82
N GLU A 241 -5.81 -31.80 2.85
CA GLU A 241 -6.08 -30.51 3.50
C GLU A 241 -4.85 -29.94 4.25
N MET A 242 -3.97 -30.79 4.79
CA MET A 242 -2.67 -30.34 5.31
C MET A 242 -1.85 -29.70 4.19
N TYR A 243 -1.77 -30.32 3.01
CA TYR A 243 -1.00 -29.79 1.89
C TYR A 243 -1.60 -28.48 1.35
N TYR A 244 -2.93 -28.34 1.28
CA TYR A 244 -3.56 -27.04 0.96
C TYR A 244 -3.23 -25.96 2.00
N SER A 245 -3.20 -26.32 3.29
CA SER A 245 -2.76 -25.39 4.35
C SER A 245 -1.30 -24.96 4.15
N LEU A 246 -0.45 -25.88 3.71
CA LEU A 246 0.96 -25.61 3.39
C LEU A 246 1.11 -24.71 2.15
N GLN A 247 0.28 -24.88 1.12
CA GLN A 247 0.23 -23.97 -0.03
C GLN A 247 -0.10 -22.54 0.40
N ASN A 248 -1.19 -22.38 1.15
CA ASN A 248 -1.61 -21.07 1.66
C ASN A 248 -0.53 -20.42 2.54
N TYR A 249 0.18 -21.21 3.34
CA TYR A 249 1.34 -20.75 4.13
C TYR A 249 2.43 -20.17 3.23
N TYR A 250 2.82 -20.89 2.17
CA TYR A 250 3.91 -20.46 1.29
C TYR A 250 3.54 -19.27 0.42
N GLU A 251 2.31 -19.20 -0.09
CA GLU A 251 1.77 -18.03 -0.81
C GLU A 251 1.82 -16.79 0.09
N THR A 252 1.30 -16.89 1.32
CA THR A 252 1.31 -15.79 2.29
C THR A 252 2.74 -15.37 2.68
N ARG A 253 3.68 -16.32 2.73
CA ARG A 253 5.09 -16.01 2.95
C ARG A 253 5.71 -15.24 1.79
N GLN A 254 5.36 -15.55 0.55
CA GLN A 254 5.82 -14.77 -0.60
C GLN A 254 5.29 -13.33 -0.55
N ASP A 255 4.03 -13.15 -0.17
CA ASP A 255 3.43 -11.82 0.01
C ASP A 255 4.12 -11.03 1.12
N THR A 256 4.42 -11.69 2.25
CA THR A 256 5.15 -11.07 3.36
C THR A 256 6.54 -10.59 2.90
N MET A 257 7.27 -11.38 2.11
CA MET A 257 8.55 -10.94 1.55
C MET A 257 8.40 -9.69 0.67
N GLY A 258 7.32 -9.60 -0.11
CA GLY A 258 6.99 -8.41 -0.91
C GLY A 258 6.66 -7.19 -0.04
N ILE A 259 5.89 -7.37 1.02
CA ILE A 259 5.54 -6.33 2.00
C ILE A 259 6.81 -5.80 2.68
N THR A 260 7.68 -6.68 3.19
CA THR A 260 8.95 -6.30 3.82
C THR A 260 9.84 -5.50 2.87
N GLN A 261 9.95 -5.90 1.61
CA GLN A 261 10.72 -5.15 0.61
C GLN A 261 10.15 -3.76 0.34
N ARG A 262 8.83 -3.60 0.37
CA ARG A 262 8.16 -2.30 0.18
C ARG A 262 8.34 -1.41 1.40
N LEU A 263 8.17 -1.96 2.61
CA LEU A 263 8.43 -1.24 3.87
C LEU A 263 9.89 -0.76 3.96
N ALA A 264 10.86 -1.59 3.57
CA ALA A 264 12.28 -1.23 3.60
C ALA A 264 12.67 -0.08 2.67
N LYS A 265 11.85 0.21 1.64
CA LYS A 265 12.07 1.34 0.72
C LYS A 265 11.46 2.66 1.20
N ILE A 266 10.62 2.61 2.23
CA ILE A 266 9.98 3.81 2.77
C ILE A 266 10.96 4.49 3.72
N ASP A 267 11.24 5.76 3.47
CA ASP A 267 12.03 6.59 4.36
C ASP A 267 11.17 7.12 5.50
N LEU A 268 11.29 6.47 6.66
CA LEU A 268 10.52 6.79 7.87
C LEU A 268 10.83 8.19 8.40
N GLN A 269 12.02 8.72 8.16
CA GLN A 269 12.41 10.06 8.62
C GLN A 269 11.68 11.17 7.84
N ASN A 270 11.32 10.87 6.59
CA ASN A 270 10.63 11.79 5.71
C ASN A 270 9.09 11.63 5.72
N LEU A 271 8.55 10.69 6.50
CA LEU A 271 7.11 10.58 6.69
C LEU A 271 6.59 11.73 7.58
N PRO A 272 5.48 12.37 7.20
CA PRO A 272 4.91 13.44 8.02
C PRO A 272 4.29 12.85 9.29
N LYS A 273 4.80 13.27 10.45
CA LYS A 273 4.33 12.87 11.79
C LYS A 273 3.37 13.93 12.37
N LYS A 274 3.46 15.16 11.88
CA LYS A 274 2.64 16.30 12.28
C LYS A 274 2.41 17.24 11.10
N GLY A 275 1.45 18.15 11.26
CA GLY A 275 1.14 19.19 10.30
C GLY A 275 2.31 20.13 10.00
N GLU A 276 3.21 20.34 10.97
CA GLU A 276 4.42 21.18 10.82
C GLU A 276 5.40 20.59 9.79
N ASP A 277 5.46 19.25 9.64
CA ASP A 277 6.33 18.57 8.68
C ASP A 277 5.95 18.87 7.21
N LEU A 278 4.77 19.44 7.00
CA LEU A 278 4.25 19.84 5.71
C LEU A 278 4.53 21.31 5.38
N GLU A 279 4.94 22.14 6.35
CA GLU A 279 5.13 23.59 6.16
C GLU A 279 6.32 23.94 5.28
N ASN A 280 7.35 23.08 5.27
CA ASN A 280 8.50 23.28 4.39
C ASN A 280 8.12 23.34 2.90
N ASP A 281 6.99 22.73 2.52
CA ASP A 281 6.51 22.72 1.13
C ASP A 281 5.84 24.04 0.71
N ASP A 282 5.65 25.00 1.64
CA ASP A 282 5.10 26.34 1.35
C ASP A 282 6.16 27.42 1.12
N LYS A 283 7.41 27.18 1.53
CA LYS A 283 8.48 28.20 1.54
C LYS A 283 8.68 28.93 0.21
N ALA A 284 8.62 28.21 -0.91
CA ALA A 284 8.77 28.80 -2.23
C ALA A 284 7.59 29.73 -2.58
N PHE A 285 6.36 29.30 -2.24
CA PHE A 285 5.15 30.08 -2.44
C PHE A 285 5.15 31.33 -1.57
N ASP A 286 5.48 31.22 -0.28
CA ASP A 286 5.49 32.35 0.64
C ASP A 286 6.50 33.42 0.21
N LYS A 287 7.67 33.00 -0.27
CA LYS A 287 8.69 33.89 -0.82
C LYS A 287 8.16 34.66 -2.04
N GLU A 288 7.54 33.96 -2.98
CA GLU A 288 7.02 34.57 -4.21
C GLU A 288 5.82 35.50 -3.92
N LEU A 289 4.92 35.10 -3.01
CA LEU A 289 3.81 35.93 -2.57
C LEU A 289 4.31 37.26 -1.97
N ASN A 290 5.32 37.20 -1.11
CA ASN A 290 5.90 38.40 -0.48
C ASN A 290 6.59 39.31 -1.51
N GLN A 291 7.22 38.76 -2.53
CA GLN A 291 7.82 39.54 -3.62
C GLN A 291 6.78 40.27 -4.47
N LEU A 292 5.62 39.67 -4.70
CA LEU A 292 4.52 40.30 -5.45
C LEU A 292 3.77 41.37 -4.64
N LYS A 293 3.93 41.37 -3.31
CA LYS A 293 3.35 42.36 -2.38
C LYS A 293 4.27 43.57 -2.13
N SER A 294 5.57 43.42 -2.37
CA SER A 294 6.59 44.45 -2.18
C SER A 294 6.67 45.38 -3.39
#